data_AF-A0A0S8AI81-F1
#
_entry.id   AF-A0A0S8AI81-F1
#
_cell.length_a   1.000
_cell.length_b   1.000
_cell.length_c   1.000
_cell.angle_alpha   90.00
_cell.angle_beta   90.00
_cell.angle_gamma   90.00
#
_symmetry.space_group_name_H-M   'P 1'
#
loop_
_entity.id
_entity.type
_entity.pdbx_description
1 polymer ?
#
loop_
_entity_poly.entity_id
_entity_poly.type
_entity_poly.pdbx_seq_one_letter_code
_entity_poly.pdbx_strand_id
1 'polypeptide(L)'
;MTAIGAGPSTTLYSYCRTSWRAAIHFLAADAVLGWPAKIYDGAWIQWGRMATNDPAYGGSLSPTSPWRADNGIHSDVIVYNKPEIMVDIDQLFANSFAPHANLINVEDSATAVAGGGSGAGAGGSDKPDAPGYN
;
A
#
# COMPACT_ATOMS: atom_id res chain seq x y z
N MET A 1 28.81 2.93 10.81
CA MET A 1 27.39 2.64 10.52
C MET A 1 26.55 3.14 11.70
N THR A 2 25.71 4.14 11.50
CA THR A 2 24.76 4.60 12.52
C THR A 2 23.59 3.62 12.63
N ALA A 3 23.72 2.70 13.59
CA ALA A 3 22.79 1.80 14.29
C ALA A 3 21.46 1.26 13.69
N ILE A 4 20.81 1.84 12.68
CA ILE A 4 19.44 1.39 12.27
C ILE A 4 19.21 1.23 10.75
N GLY A 5 20.16 1.65 9.90
CA GLY A 5 20.03 1.52 8.43
C GLY A 5 19.18 2.59 7.74
N ALA A 6 18.68 3.59 8.48
CA ALA A 6 18.04 4.78 7.91
C ALA A 6 19.02 5.96 7.84
N GLY A 7 18.96 6.73 6.75
CA GLY A 7 19.79 7.92 6.52
C GLY A 7 19.44 8.69 5.25
N PRO A 8 20.25 9.70 4.88
CA PRO A 8 19.98 10.59 3.75
C PRO A 8 19.86 9.89 2.39
N SER A 9 20.49 8.72 2.23
CA SER A 9 20.48 7.93 0.99
C SER A 9 19.35 6.91 0.91
N THR A 10 18.45 6.88 1.89
CA THR A 10 17.33 5.93 1.99
C THR A 10 16.03 6.70 2.19
N THR A 11 14.90 6.16 1.73
CA THR A 11 13.59 6.70 2.09
C THR A 11 13.08 6.01 3.35
N LEU A 12 12.84 6.78 4.42
CA LEU A 12 12.24 6.30 5.65
C LEU A 12 10.72 6.23 5.50
N TYR A 13 10.13 5.06 5.72
CA TYR A 13 8.68 4.88 5.78
C TYR A 13 8.25 4.69 7.23
N SER A 14 7.72 5.75 7.84
CA SER A 14 7.29 5.72 9.24
C SER A 14 5.87 5.14 9.35
N TYR A 15 5.66 4.27 10.33
CA TYR A 15 4.35 3.72 10.66
C TYR A 15 4.20 3.52 12.17
N CYS A 16 2.97 3.30 12.63
CA CYS A 16 2.70 2.78 13.97
C CYS A 16 1.46 1.88 13.97
N ARG A 17 0.49 2.08 14.87
CA ARG A 17 -0.81 1.39 14.81
C ARG A 17 -1.79 2.10 13.87
N THR A 18 -1.93 3.41 14.00
CA THR A 18 -2.90 4.27 13.28
C THR A 18 -2.27 5.58 12.80
N SER A 19 -0.97 5.56 12.56
CA SER A 19 -0.16 6.67 12.00
C SER A 19 0.01 7.94 12.84
N TRP A 20 -0.65 8.07 13.98
CA TRP A 20 -0.47 9.25 14.85
C TRP A 20 0.98 9.46 15.30
N ARG A 21 1.62 8.39 15.80
CA ARG A 21 3.03 8.42 16.18
C ARG A 21 3.97 8.47 14.97
N ALA A 22 3.51 7.97 13.82
CA ALA A 22 4.30 7.98 12.60
C ALA A 22 4.59 9.40 12.12
N ALA A 23 3.63 10.32 12.29
CA ALA A 23 3.77 11.74 11.96
C ALA A 23 4.92 12.43 12.74
N ILE A 24 5.14 12.05 14.00
CA ILE A 24 6.23 12.60 14.82
C ILE A 24 7.59 12.21 14.25
N HIS A 25 7.77 10.94 13.87
CA HIS A 25 9.00 10.49 13.23
C HIS A 25 9.19 11.09 11.83
N PHE A 26 8.10 11.26 11.08
CA PHE A 26 8.15 11.93 9.77
C PHE A 26 8.64 13.37 9.93
N LEU A 27 8.09 14.13 10.88
CA LEU A 27 8.56 15.49 11.15
C LEU A 27 10.04 15.53 11.53
N ALA A 28 10.49 14.60 12.38
CA ALA A 28 11.90 14.52 12.77
C ALA A 28 12.80 14.15 11.58
N ALA A 29 12.41 13.19 10.75
CA ALA A 29 13.20 12.75 9.61
C ALA A 29 13.25 13.81 8.49
N ASP A 30 12.09 14.35 8.11
CA ASP A 30 11.95 15.30 6.99
C ASP A 30 12.42 16.71 7.39
N ALA A 31 11.78 17.32 8.39
CA ALA A 31 11.99 18.73 8.69
C ALA A 31 13.27 19.01 9.51
N VAL A 32 13.70 18.07 10.36
CA VAL A 32 14.88 18.28 11.23
C VAL A 32 16.15 17.71 10.59
N LEU A 33 16.08 16.47 10.09
CA LEU A 33 17.25 15.78 9.53
C LEU A 33 17.42 15.98 8.02
N GLY A 34 16.39 16.46 7.32
CA GLY A 34 16.43 16.63 5.86
C GLY A 34 16.51 15.30 5.11
N TRP A 35 16.05 14.20 5.72
CA TRP A 35 16.08 12.88 5.10
C TRP A 35 14.81 12.64 4.29
N PRO A 36 14.88 11.90 3.17
CA PRO A 36 13.68 11.48 2.46
C PRO A 36 12.78 10.65 3.38
N ALA A 37 11.56 11.11 3.64
CA ALA A 37 10.62 10.43 4.52
C ALA A 37 9.22 10.37 3.93
N LYS A 38 8.48 9.32 4.27
CA LYS A 38 7.06 9.13 3.95
C LYS A 38 6.35 8.55 5.17
N ILE A 39 5.07 8.86 5.32
CA ILE A 39 4.19 8.21 6.29
C ILE A 39 3.47 7.08 5.56
N TYR A 40 3.51 5.88 6.13
CA TYR A 40 2.59 4.81 5.75
C TYR A 40 1.34 4.92 6.63
N ASP A 41 0.31 5.57 6.10
CA ASP A 41 -0.89 6.00 6.82
C ASP A 41 -1.81 4.83 7.23
N GLY A 42 -1.86 3.78 6.39
CA GLY A 42 -2.56 2.54 6.70
C GLY A 42 -2.00 1.78 7.91
N ALA A 43 -0.73 1.99 8.22
CA ALA A 43 -0.07 1.51 9.43
C ALA A 43 -0.30 0.00 9.72
N TRP A 44 -0.11 -0.43 10.97
CA TRP A 44 -0.29 -1.83 11.33
C TRP A 44 -1.73 -2.31 11.23
N ILE A 45 -2.72 -1.42 11.33
CA ILE A 45 -4.13 -1.81 11.21
C ILE A 45 -4.47 -2.31 9.80
N GLN A 46 -3.90 -1.70 8.75
CA GLN A 46 -4.02 -2.20 7.39
C GLN A 46 -3.02 -3.34 7.12
N TRP A 47 -1.74 -3.14 7.46
CA TRP A 47 -0.69 -4.11 7.14
C TRP A 47 -0.95 -5.49 7.76
N GLY A 48 -1.36 -5.54 9.02
CA GLY A 48 -1.73 -6.77 9.73
C GLY A 48 -3.02 -7.43 9.23
N ARG A 49 -3.71 -6.83 8.25
CA ARG A 49 -4.92 -7.34 7.59
C ARG A 49 -4.72 -7.65 6.09
N MET A 50 -3.52 -7.45 5.54
CA MET A 50 -3.16 -7.95 4.20
C MET A 50 -2.84 -9.46 4.18
N ALA A 51 -2.94 -10.10 5.34
CA ALA A 51 -2.76 -11.54 5.54
C ALA A 51 -4.00 -12.32 5.10
N THR A 52 -3.83 -13.51 4.54
CA THR A 52 -4.97 -14.43 4.37
C THR A 52 -4.44 -15.82 4.21
N ASN A 53 -4.64 -16.62 5.24
CA ASN A 53 -4.44 -18.07 5.26
C ASN A 53 -5.14 -18.66 6.47
N ASP A 54 -5.32 -17.87 7.53
CA ASP A 54 -6.14 -18.26 8.66
C ASP A 54 -7.57 -17.70 8.52
N PRO A 55 -8.57 -18.56 8.27
CA PRO A 55 -9.98 -18.14 8.25
C PRO A 55 -10.47 -17.55 9.58
N ALA A 56 -9.74 -17.75 10.69
CA ALA A 56 -10.05 -17.13 11.98
C ALA A 56 -9.68 -15.65 12.07
N TYR A 57 -8.77 -15.15 11.23
CA TYR A 57 -8.32 -13.75 11.24
C TYR A 57 -8.78 -12.96 10.01
N GLY A 58 -9.00 -13.65 8.88
CA GLY A 58 -9.39 -13.05 7.61
C GLY A 58 -8.35 -12.08 7.07
N GLY A 59 -8.69 -11.43 5.95
CA GLY A 59 -7.93 -10.30 5.40
C GLY A 59 -8.24 -10.07 3.94
N SER A 60 -7.74 -8.95 3.41
CA SER A 60 -8.24 -8.40 2.15
C SER A 60 -7.56 -8.94 0.89
N LEU A 61 -6.47 -9.70 1.04
CA LEU A 61 -5.79 -10.30 -0.11
C LEU A 61 -6.30 -11.73 -0.38
N SER A 62 -5.88 -12.31 -1.50
CA SER A 62 -6.07 -13.72 -1.85
C SER A 62 -5.03 -14.61 -1.14
N PRO A 63 -5.37 -15.87 -0.76
CA PRO A 63 -4.42 -16.82 -0.20
C PRO A 63 -3.24 -17.23 -1.11
N THR A 64 -3.17 -16.70 -2.33
CA THR A 64 -2.03 -16.89 -3.22
C THR A 64 -1.37 -15.56 -3.62
N SER A 65 -1.76 -14.46 -2.97
CA SER A 65 -1.20 -13.14 -3.24
C SER A 65 0.29 -13.10 -2.91
N PRO A 66 1.14 -12.57 -3.82
CA PRO A 66 2.56 -12.32 -3.53
C PRO A 66 2.77 -11.19 -2.51
N TRP A 67 1.74 -10.40 -2.20
CA TRP A 67 1.82 -9.24 -1.31
C TRP A 67 1.43 -9.53 0.13
N ARG A 68 1.16 -10.79 0.44
CA ARG A 68 0.87 -11.19 1.81
C ARG A 68 2.05 -10.91 2.72
N ALA A 69 1.76 -10.23 3.82
CA ALA A 69 2.76 -9.94 4.85
C ALA A 69 2.94 -11.11 5.85
N ASP A 70 1.98 -12.02 5.95
CA ASP A 70 1.94 -13.12 6.93
C ASP A 70 2.72 -14.37 6.50
N ASN A 71 3.95 -14.20 6.03
CA ASN A 71 4.83 -15.32 5.73
C ASN A 71 6.29 -14.98 6.04
N GLY A 72 7.13 -16.02 6.14
CA GLY A 72 8.55 -15.90 6.48
C GLY A 72 9.42 -15.17 5.45
N ILE A 73 8.87 -14.72 4.32
CA ILE A 73 9.58 -13.81 3.40
C ILE A 73 9.45 -12.36 3.88
N HIS A 74 8.31 -12.01 4.48
CA HIS A 74 7.96 -10.62 4.80
C HIS A 74 7.82 -10.32 6.30
N SER A 75 7.62 -11.34 7.14
CA SER A 75 7.49 -11.17 8.60
C SER A 75 7.92 -12.42 9.36
N ASP A 76 8.82 -12.24 10.33
CA ASP A 76 9.30 -13.33 11.20
C ASP A 76 8.40 -13.58 12.41
N VAL A 77 7.69 -12.54 12.88
CA VAL A 77 6.81 -12.59 14.05
C VAL A 77 5.50 -11.91 13.70
N ILE A 78 4.46 -12.71 13.44
CA ILE A 78 3.15 -12.20 13.06
C ILE A 78 2.25 -12.19 14.29
N VAL A 79 1.87 -10.99 14.71
CA VAL A 79 0.81 -10.78 15.71
C VAL A 79 -0.39 -10.21 14.98
N TYR A 80 -1.40 -11.04 14.77
CA TYR A 80 -2.65 -10.63 14.14
C TYR A 80 -3.42 -9.65 15.02
N ASN A 81 -4.09 -8.69 14.38
CA ASN A 81 -5.12 -7.92 15.05
C ASN A 81 -6.28 -8.86 15.40
N LYS A 82 -6.67 -8.92 16.68
CA LYS A 82 -7.82 -9.72 17.10
C LYS A 82 -9.11 -9.15 16.47
N PRO A 83 -9.95 -9.98 15.83
CA PRO A 83 -11.17 -9.54 15.19
C PRO A 83 -12.17 -8.92 16.19
N GLU A 84 -12.12 -9.35 17.45
CA GLU A 84 -12.97 -8.84 18.54
C GLU A 84 -12.72 -7.37 18.94
N ILE A 85 -11.56 -6.82 18.57
CA ILE A 85 -11.09 -5.50 19.04
C ILE A 85 -11.00 -4.49 17.88
N MET A 86 -11.12 -4.94 16.63
CA MET A 86 -10.97 -4.09 15.46
C MET A 86 -12.24 -4.11 14.61
N VAL A 87 -12.64 -2.93 14.15
CA VAL A 87 -13.56 -2.81 13.02
C VAL A 87 -12.89 -3.46 11.82
N ASP A 88 -13.61 -4.33 11.12
CA ASP A 88 -13.12 -4.89 9.86
C ASP A 88 -12.85 -3.75 8.88
N ILE A 89 -11.56 -3.52 8.63
CA ILE A 89 -11.11 -2.66 7.54
C ILE A 89 -11.22 -3.51 6.28
N ASP A 90 -12.42 -3.54 5.73
CA ASP A 90 -12.64 -4.17 4.43
C ASP A 90 -12.00 -3.29 3.36
N GLN A 91 -10.83 -3.69 2.87
CA GLN A 91 -10.25 -3.09 1.67
C GLN A 91 -10.99 -3.64 0.46
N LEU A 92 -12.17 -3.09 0.23
CA LEU A 92 -13.03 -3.47 -0.87
C LEU A 92 -12.25 -3.37 -2.19
N PHE A 93 -12.16 -4.49 -2.92
CA PHE A 93 -11.45 -4.61 -4.19
C PHE A 93 -9.92 -4.47 -4.15
N ALA A 94 -9.26 -4.87 -3.05
CA ALA A 94 -7.80 -4.95 -3.04
C ALA A 94 -7.28 -5.88 -4.15
N ASN A 95 -6.57 -5.32 -5.14
CA ASN A 95 -5.95 -6.10 -6.22
C ASN A 95 -4.78 -6.92 -5.65
N SER A 96 -5.05 -8.18 -5.37
CA SER A 96 -4.12 -9.14 -4.80
C SER A 96 -2.88 -9.41 -5.63
N PHE A 97 -2.83 -8.97 -6.88
CA PHE A 97 -1.75 -9.25 -7.83
C PHE A 97 -1.19 -7.98 -8.49
N ALA A 98 -1.53 -6.78 -7.97
CA ALA A 98 -0.98 -5.54 -8.50
C ALA A 98 0.56 -5.53 -8.39
N PRO A 99 1.34 -5.53 -9.49
CA PRO A 99 2.81 -5.62 -9.46
C PRO A 99 3.54 -4.54 -8.64
N HIS A 100 2.87 -3.41 -8.33
CA HIS A 100 3.43 -2.34 -7.52
C HIS A 100 2.33 -1.43 -6.98
N ALA A 101 2.59 -0.77 -5.84
CA ALA A 101 1.65 0.13 -5.17
C ALA A 101 1.11 1.27 -6.07
N ASN A 102 1.91 1.72 -7.06
CA ASN A 102 1.51 2.80 -7.96
C ASN A 102 0.58 2.36 -9.10
N LEU A 103 0.23 1.07 -9.20
CA LEU A 103 -0.56 0.57 -10.33
C LEU A 103 -1.95 1.18 -10.33
N ILE A 104 -2.58 1.28 -9.16
CA ILE A 104 -3.92 1.87 -8.99
C ILE A 104 -3.90 3.33 -9.47
N ASN A 105 -2.88 4.10 -9.09
CA ASN A 105 -2.74 5.48 -9.57
C ASN A 105 -2.60 5.56 -11.10
N VAL A 106 -1.88 4.60 -11.70
CA VAL A 106 -1.74 4.52 -13.17
C VAL A 106 -3.06 4.16 -13.83
N GLU A 107 -3.78 3.17 -13.30
CA GLU A 107 -5.09 2.73 -13.78
C GLU A 107 -6.14 3.84 -13.67
N ASP A 108 -6.21 4.52 -12.52
CA ASP A 108 -7.12 5.65 -12.29
C ASP A 108 -6.77 6.85 -13.18
N SER A 109 -5.48 7.12 -13.41
CA SER A 109 -5.05 8.21 -14.31
C SER A 109 -5.53 8.01 -15.74
N ALA A 110 -5.65 6.76 -16.20
CA ALA A 110 -6.13 6.42 -17.53
C ALA A 110 -7.65 6.62 -17.69
N THR A 111 -8.41 6.62 -16.59
CA THR A 111 -9.85 6.88 -16.58
C THR A 111 -10.15 8.39 -16.58
N ALA A 112 -9.29 9.20 -15.97
CA ALA A 112 -9.42 10.66 -15.92
C ALA A 112 -9.31 11.36 -17.30
N VAL A 113 -8.83 10.67 -18.34
CA VAL A 113 -8.72 11.21 -19.71
C VAL A 113 -10.09 11.30 -20.42
N ALA A 114 -11.13 10.63 -19.93
CA ALA A 114 -12.45 10.61 -20.58
C ALA A 114 -13.30 11.89 -20.37
N GLY A 115 -12.79 12.91 -19.66
CA GLY A 115 -13.51 14.15 -19.34
C GLY A 115 -12.97 15.42 -19.99
N GLY A 116 -12.03 15.33 -20.94
CA GLY A 116 -11.44 16.48 -21.63
C GLY A 116 -12.20 16.83 -22.92
N GLY A 117 -12.83 18.01 -22.95
CA GLY A 117 -13.61 18.53 -24.07
C GLY A 117 -12.92 18.47 -25.44
N SER A 118 -13.75 18.35 -26.47
CA SER A 118 -13.43 18.27 -27.90
C SER A 118 -12.27 19.17 -28.36
N GLY A 119 -11.15 18.54 -28.72
CA GLY A 119 -10.08 19.11 -29.53
C GLY A 119 -9.65 18.07 -30.56
N ALA A 120 -10.01 18.28 -31.82
CA ALA A 120 -9.69 17.38 -32.93
C ALA A 120 -8.17 17.22 -33.12
N GLY A 121 -7.69 15.98 -33.13
CA GLY A 121 -6.31 15.63 -33.45
C GLY A 121 -6.18 14.13 -33.66
N ALA A 122 -6.09 13.73 -34.93
CA ALA A 122 -5.94 12.34 -35.35
C ALA A 122 -4.61 11.74 -34.90
N GLY A 123 -4.63 10.47 -34.46
CA GLY A 123 -3.43 9.69 -34.18
C GLY A 123 -3.78 8.40 -33.45
N GLY A 124 -4.01 7.33 -34.21
CA GLY A 124 -4.29 6.01 -33.66
C GLY A 124 -3.09 5.43 -32.94
N SER A 125 -3.36 4.81 -31.79
CA SER A 125 -2.58 3.71 -31.24
C SER A 125 -3.53 2.94 -30.34
N ASP A 126 -3.69 1.67 -30.64
CA ASP A 126 -4.58 0.72 -29.99
C ASP A 126 -4.49 0.84 -28.46
N LYS A 127 -5.61 1.19 -27.83
CA LYS A 127 -5.74 1.09 -26.37
C LYS A 127 -5.79 -0.41 -26.05
N PRO A 128 -4.88 -0.96 -25.23
CA PRO A 128 -5.04 -2.32 -24.77
C PRO A 128 -6.34 -2.41 -23.96
N ASP A 129 -7.17 -3.40 -24.26
CA ASP A 129 -8.39 -3.66 -23.52
C ASP A 129 -8.05 -3.83 -22.03
N ALA A 130 -8.81 -3.13 -21.18
CA ALA A 130 -8.73 -3.37 -19.75
C ALA A 130 -9.05 -4.85 -19.51
N PRO A 131 -8.21 -5.61 -18.77
CA PRO A 131 -8.52 -6.99 -18.49
C PRO A 131 -9.83 -7.07 -17.72
N GLY A 132 -10.83 -7.72 -18.33
CA GLY A 132 -12.06 -8.11 -17.66
C GLY A 132 -11.72 -9.02 -16.50
N TYR A 133 -12.13 -8.63 -15.30
CA TYR A 133 -12.00 -9.45 -14.11
C TYR A 133 -13.03 -10.59 -14.19
N ASN A 134 -12.55 -11.83 -14.33
CA ASN A 134 -13.30 -13.05 -13.99
C ASN A 134 -13.09 -13.39 -12.51
#